data_AF-A0A0F8Y5W8-F1
#
_entry.id   AF-A0A0F8Y5W8-F1
#
_cell.length_a   1.000
_cell.length_b   1.000
_cell.length_c   1.000
_cell.angle_alpha   90.00
_cell.angle_beta   90.00
_cell.angle_gamma   90.00
#
_symmetry.space_group_name_H-M   'P 1'
#
loop_
_entity.id
_entity.type
_entity.pdbx_description
1 polymer ?
#
loop_
_entity_poly.entity_id
_entity_poly.type
_entity_poly.pdbx_seq_one_letter_code
_entity_poly.pdbx_strand_id
1 'polypeptide(L)'
;NCKNQDQRKKLRQWFDMAVQPAVDPDRGDIIVIGTIIHMFSLLKNLLDPEEYPEWTTRLWSAIKKDGTPLWEALFNLVKLAKIKKRIGSHAFAKEYMNNPVDDELALFKQDWIKYYDRLPHYEDDAGETIEWDFRIGIDPAVSKKDSADYFAMITMGRDPVTKNLYVMDVYRKRASVEHHAASLIDLYLRYTPSKVTVETIAFQQVLKEALEKAAKAKGIYLPTKGIKPHKDKRLRIGKLQAPFERGEIYFRRDQKELIEEYSLYPSVDHEDVLDAMEICVDSFKSTDFLGIV
;
A
#
# COMPACT_ATOMS: atom_id res chain seq x y z
N ASN A 1 24.44 2.27 -14.80
CA ASN A 1 24.46 0.80 -14.97
C ASN A 1 24.54 0.16 -13.59
N CYS A 2 23.40 -0.08 -12.94
CA CYS A 2 23.33 -0.50 -11.52
C CYS A 2 22.69 -1.90 -11.37
N LYS A 3 22.62 -2.68 -12.46
CA LYS A 3 21.87 -3.94 -12.52
C LYS A 3 22.54 -5.08 -11.74
N ASN A 4 23.86 -5.08 -11.61
CA ASN A 4 24.62 -6.11 -10.89
C ASN A 4 25.37 -5.50 -9.70
N GLN A 5 25.39 -6.20 -8.56
CA GLN A 5 26.14 -5.84 -7.35
C GLN A 5 27.63 -5.58 -7.63
N ASP A 6 28.28 -6.41 -8.43
CA ASP A 6 29.70 -6.25 -8.75
C ASP A 6 29.96 -4.98 -9.56
N GLN A 7 29.04 -4.61 -10.45
CA GLN A 7 29.13 -3.36 -11.19
C GLN A 7 28.98 -2.14 -10.27
N ARG A 8 28.09 -2.22 -9.27
CA ARG A 8 27.92 -1.16 -8.26
C ARG A 8 29.19 -0.98 -7.42
N LYS A 9 29.79 -2.09 -6.96
CA LYS A 9 31.06 -2.07 -6.21
C LYS A 9 32.21 -1.49 -7.04
N LYS A 10 32.37 -1.94 -8.29
CA LYS A 10 33.40 -1.41 -9.20
C LYS A 10 33.24 0.08 -9.47
N LEU A 11 32.00 0.54 -9.68
CA LEU A 11 31.71 1.95 -9.91
C LEU A 11 32.06 2.81 -8.69
N ARG A 12 31.70 2.34 -7.48
CA ARG A 12 32.06 3.02 -6.24
C ARG A 12 33.58 3.09 -6.04
N GLN A 13 34.27 1.95 -6.16
CA GLN A 13 35.73 1.91 -6.04
C GLN A 13 36.43 2.83 -7.03
N TRP A 14 36.00 2.83 -8.30
CA TRP A 14 36.53 3.74 -9.30
C TRP A 14 36.31 5.21 -8.92
N PHE A 15 35.13 5.55 -8.42
CA PHE A 15 34.82 6.91 -7.99
C PHE A 15 35.72 7.35 -6.83
N ASP A 16 35.79 6.54 -5.77
CA ASP A 16 36.54 6.86 -4.54
C ASP A 16 38.06 6.86 -4.77
N MET A 17 38.58 5.94 -5.58
CA MET A 17 40.04 5.75 -5.73
C MET A 17 40.65 6.46 -6.94
N ALA A 18 39.85 6.82 -7.95
CA ALA A 18 40.36 7.45 -9.16
C ALA A 18 39.76 8.84 -9.42
N VAL A 19 38.45 9.00 -9.26
CA VAL A 19 37.79 10.28 -9.58
C VAL A 19 38.07 11.32 -8.50
N GLN A 20 37.77 11.02 -7.24
CA GLN A 20 37.97 11.98 -6.15
C GLN A 20 39.44 12.44 -6.03
N PRO A 21 40.45 11.55 -6.07
CA PRO A 21 41.85 11.97 -5.94
C PRO A 21 42.42 12.67 -7.17
N ALA A 22 41.74 12.61 -8.32
CA ALA A 22 42.20 13.28 -9.55
C ALA A 22 41.82 14.77 -9.59
N VAL A 23 41.00 15.23 -8.67
CA VAL A 23 40.56 16.62 -8.58
C VAL A 23 41.52 17.41 -7.71
N ASP A 24 41.82 18.65 -8.12
CA ASP A 24 42.65 19.56 -7.35
C ASP A 24 42.00 19.82 -5.98
N PRO A 25 42.70 19.58 -4.85
CA PRO A 25 42.10 19.63 -3.52
C PRO A 25 41.73 21.06 -3.07
N ASP A 26 42.35 22.08 -3.64
CA ASP A 26 42.16 23.48 -3.23
C ASP A 26 41.18 24.24 -4.14
N ARG A 27 41.04 23.79 -5.41
CA ARG A 27 40.33 24.55 -6.45
C ARG A 27 39.34 23.73 -7.26
N GLY A 28 39.32 22.42 -7.11
CA GLY A 28 38.49 21.54 -7.91
C GLY A 28 37.18 21.19 -7.24
N ASP A 29 36.09 21.21 -8.01
CA ASP A 29 34.76 20.81 -7.57
C ASP A 29 34.31 19.53 -8.27
N ILE A 30 33.65 18.64 -7.52
CA ILE A 30 32.93 17.49 -8.10
C ILE A 30 31.44 17.70 -7.92
N ILE A 31 30.72 17.72 -9.04
CA ILE A 31 29.26 17.81 -9.06
C ILE A 31 28.70 16.53 -9.66
N VAL A 32 27.96 15.77 -8.87
CA VAL A 32 27.31 14.53 -9.31
C VAL A 32 25.80 14.76 -9.38
N ILE A 33 25.24 14.66 -10.58
CA ILE A 33 23.80 14.86 -10.84
C ILE A 33 23.25 13.61 -11.51
N GLY A 34 22.13 13.12 -11.00
CA GLY A 34 21.39 12.07 -11.66
C GLY A 34 20.20 11.59 -10.85
N THR A 35 19.62 10.50 -11.34
CA THR A 35 18.46 9.86 -10.74
C THR A 35 18.89 8.65 -9.93
N ILE A 36 18.35 8.51 -8.72
CA ILE A 36 18.62 7.38 -7.85
C ILE A 36 17.78 6.19 -8.31
N ILE A 37 18.40 5.36 -9.14
CA ILE A 37 17.76 4.19 -9.74
C ILE A 37 17.88 2.92 -8.89
N HIS A 38 18.67 2.93 -7.81
CA HIS A 38 18.86 1.77 -6.91
C HIS A 38 19.35 2.23 -5.54
N MET A 39 18.95 1.51 -4.48
CA MET A 39 19.39 1.77 -3.10
C MET A 39 20.90 1.64 -2.87
N PHE A 40 21.61 0.80 -3.63
CA PHE A 40 23.07 0.66 -3.57
C PHE A 40 23.79 1.37 -4.72
N SER A 41 23.11 2.31 -5.40
CA SER A 41 23.75 3.12 -6.44
C SER A 41 24.72 4.12 -5.82
N LEU A 42 25.78 4.48 -6.55
CA LEU A 42 26.74 5.50 -6.12
C LEU A 42 26.04 6.80 -5.68
N LEU A 43 25.05 7.25 -6.45
CA LEU A 43 24.26 8.44 -6.10
C LEU A 43 23.55 8.30 -4.75
N LYS A 44 23.01 7.12 -4.41
CA LYS A 44 22.37 6.91 -3.10
C LYS A 44 23.40 6.92 -1.98
N ASN A 45 24.56 6.32 -2.20
CA ASN A 45 25.64 6.28 -1.22
C ASN A 45 26.18 7.69 -0.92
N LEU A 46 26.39 8.51 -1.94
CA LEU A 46 26.84 9.91 -1.78
C LEU A 46 25.87 10.78 -0.97
N LEU A 47 24.62 10.35 -0.77
CA LEU A 47 23.67 11.04 0.11
C LEU A 47 23.87 10.73 1.60
N ASP A 48 24.64 9.70 1.94
CA ASP A 48 24.86 9.27 3.32
C ASP A 48 25.96 10.13 3.97
N PRO A 49 25.61 10.98 4.96
CA PRO A 49 26.58 11.85 5.60
C PRO A 49 27.55 11.10 6.51
N GLU A 50 27.26 9.86 6.93
CA GLU A 50 28.21 9.03 7.69
C GLU A 50 29.29 8.47 6.76
N GLU A 51 28.94 8.14 5.52
CA GLU A 51 29.85 7.58 4.53
C GLU A 51 30.62 8.67 3.76
N TYR A 52 29.96 9.80 3.47
CA TYR A 52 30.51 10.92 2.70
C TYR A 52 30.24 12.28 3.39
N PRO A 53 30.88 12.55 4.54
CA PRO A 53 30.59 13.72 5.38
C PRO A 53 30.90 15.08 4.72
N GLU A 54 31.83 15.11 3.76
CA GLU A 54 32.24 16.35 3.06
C GLU A 54 31.31 16.73 1.90
N TRP A 55 30.36 15.86 1.56
CA TRP A 55 29.47 16.07 0.43
C TRP A 55 28.28 16.94 0.79
N THR A 56 28.08 18.02 0.04
CA THR A 56 26.83 18.78 0.09
C THR A 56 25.78 18.08 -0.77
N THR A 57 24.77 17.53 -0.12
CA THR A 57 23.77 16.70 -0.79
C THR A 57 22.42 17.39 -0.91
N ARG A 58 21.72 17.12 -2.02
CA ARG A 58 20.36 17.57 -2.26
C ARG A 58 19.59 16.47 -2.98
N LEU A 59 18.45 16.10 -2.41
CA LEU A 59 17.52 15.14 -2.98
C LEU A 59 16.23 15.85 -3.36
N TRP A 60 15.80 15.66 -4.60
CA TRP A 60 14.60 16.29 -5.14
C TRP A 60 13.64 15.23 -5.66
N SER A 61 12.36 15.47 -5.44
CA SER A 61 11.27 14.68 -6.00
C SER A 61 10.40 15.60 -6.84
N ALA A 62 9.89 15.11 -7.97
CA ALA A 62 9.08 15.91 -8.88
C ALA A 62 7.80 16.45 -8.21
N ILE A 63 7.27 15.72 -7.23
CA ILE A 63 6.20 16.16 -6.33
C ILE A 63 6.82 16.32 -4.93
N LYS A 64 6.64 17.49 -4.33
CA LYS A 64 7.10 17.79 -2.96
C LYS A 64 6.19 17.11 -1.93
N LYS A 65 6.65 17.05 -0.68
CA LYS A 65 5.90 16.45 0.44
C LYS A 65 4.53 17.10 0.70
N ASP A 66 4.37 18.36 0.32
CA ASP A 66 3.11 19.12 0.40
C ASP A 66 2.16 18.86 -0.79
N GLY A 67 2.54 17.96 -1.71
CA GLY A 67 1.77 17.63 -2.92
C GLY A 67 1.94 18.61 -4.08
N THR A 68 2.73 19.69 -3.92
CA THR A 68 2.98 20.66 -5.00
C THR A 68 4.12 20.19 -5.90
N PRO A 69 4.13 20.54 -7.20
CA PRO A 69 5.23 20.14 -8.07
C PRO A 69 6.48 20.94 -7.76
N LEU A 70 7.64 20.30 -7.88
CA LEU A 70 8.94 20.95 -7.72
C LEU A 70 9.18 22.02 -8.78
N TRP A 71 8.71 21.76 -10.00
CA TRP A 71 8.92 22.63 -11.15
C TRP A 71 7.61 22.80 -11.95
N GLU A 72 6.71 23.64 -11.44
CA GLU A 72 5.38 23.88 -12.02
C GLU A 72 5.42 24.17 -13.53
N ALA A 73 6.33 25.06 -13.96
CA ALA A 73 6.42 25.47 -15.36
C ALA A 73 6.73 24.33 -16.36
N LEU A 74 7.46 23.29 -15.92
CA LEU A 74 7.88 22.18 -16.78
C LEU A 74 7.19 20.86 -16.46
N PHE A 75 6.88 20.61 -15.19
CA PHE A 75 6.33 19.38 -14.63
C PHE A 75 5.20 19.67 -13.62
N ASN A 76 4.15 20.36 -14.08
CA ASN A 76 2.93 20.48 -13.28
C ASN A 76 2.28 19.12 -12.96
N LEU A 77 1.38 19.11 -11.97
CA LEU A 77 0.75 17.88 -11.46
C LEU A 77 -0.02 17.12 -12.55
N VAL A 78 -0.68 17.82 -13.48
CA VAL A 78 -1.41 17.19 -14.58
C VAL A 78 -0.47 16.41 -15.49
N LYS A 79 0.69 16.98 -15.82
CA LYS A 79 1.72 16.32 -16.62
C LYS A 79 2.35 15.16 -15.87
N LEU A 80 2.68 15.34 -14.59
CA LEU A 80 3.23 14.27 -13.75
C LEU A 80 2.26 13.09 -13.62
N ALA A 81 0.97 13.34 -13.44
CA ALA A 81 -0.05 12.30 -13.42
C ALA A 81 -0.13 11.53 -14.75
N LYS A 82 -0.03 12.24 -15.90
CA LYS A 82 0.04 11.60 -17.23
C LYS A 82 1.29 10.74 -17.40
N ILE A 83 2.45 11.23 -16.94
CA ILE A 83 3.71 10.50 -16.98
C ILE A 83 3.59 9.24 -16.11
N LYS A 84 3.15 9.37 -14.85
CA LYS A 84 2.92 8.25 -13.93
C LYS A 84 2.01 7.19 -14.54
N LYS A 85 0.89 7.61 -15.16
CA LYS A 85 -0.03 6.69 -15.85
C LYS A 85 0.64 5.95 -17.02
N ARG A 86 1.55 6.60 -17.74
CA ARG A 86 2.22 6.04 -18.92
C ARG A 86 3.33 5.05 -18.56
N ILE A 87 4.16 5.38 -17.57
CA ILE A 87 5.36 4.57 -17.23
C ILE A 87 5.12 3.62 -16.05
N GLY A 88 3.99 3.74 -15.36
CA GLY A 88 3.67 2.97 -14.17
C GLY A 88 4.24 3.58 -12.89
N SER A 89 3.59 3.29 -11.75
CA SER A 89 3.94 3.88 -10.45
C SER A 89 5.37 3.54 -10.01
N HIS A 90 5.84 2.30 -10.25
CA HIS A 90 7.19 1.88 -9.88
C HIS A 90 8.27 2.67 -10.63
N ALA A 91 8.19 2.73 -11.97
CA ALA A 91 9.12 3.51 -12.78
C ALA A 91 9.02 5.01 -12.46
N PHE A 92 7.83 5.53 -12.16
CA PHE A 92 7.66 6.92 -11.76
C PHE A 92 8.30 7.24 -10.40
N ALA A 93 8.13 6.37 -9.40
CA ALA A 93 8.74 6.52 -8.08
C ALA A 93 10.27 6.56 -8.20
N LYS A 94 10.83 5.67 -9.02
CA LYS A 94 12.25 5.61 -9.31
C LYS A 94 12.75 6.82 -10.10
N GLU A 95 12.16 7.09 -11.25
CA GLU A 95 12.68 8.05 -12.22
C GLU A 95 12.40 9.52 -11.88
N TYR A 96 11.26 9.80 -11.22
CA TYR A 96 10.80 11.16 -10.94
C TYR A 96 10.76 11.50 -9.45
N MET A 97 10.63 10.52 -8.58
CA MET A 97 10.57 10.76 -7.13
C MET A 97 11.89 10.44 -6.42
N ASN A 98 12.88 9.84 -7.10
CA ASN A 98 14.12 9.32 -6.52
C ASN A 98 13.88 8.34 -5.35
N ASN A 99 12.80 7.55 -5.44
CA ASN A 99 12.49 6.48 -4.52
C ASN A 99 12.67 5.12 -5.23
N PRO A 100 13.91 4.62 -5.33
CA PRO A 100 14.16 3.30 -5.91
C PRO A 100 13.67 2.22 -4.94
N VAL A 101 12.50 1.66 -5.21
CA VAL A 101 12.11 0.39 -4.61
C VAL A 101 13.03 -0.68 -5.19
N ASP A 102 13.78 -1.37 -4.34
CA ASP A 102 14.66 -2.45 -4.76
C ASP A 102 13.83 -3.68 -5.12
N ASP A 103 14.04 -4.29 -6.28
CA ASP A 103 13.41 -5.58 -6.61
C ASP A 103 13.84 -6.68 -5.61
N GLU A 104 14.99 -6.53 -4.93
CA GLU A 104 15.43 -7.42 -3.85
C GLU A 104 14.79 -7.13 -2.48
N LEU A 105 14.27 -5.91 -2.24
CA LEU A 105 13.55 -5.54 -1.00
C LEU A 105 12.02 -5.53 -1.18
N ALA A 106 11.53 -5.53 -2.42
CA ALA A 106 10.12 -5.62 -2.72
C ALA A 106 9.56 -6.93 -2.15
N LEU A 107 8.69 -6.80 -1.16
CA LEU A 107 8.04 -7.96 -0.56
C LEU A 107 7.07 -8.61 -1.56
N PHE A 108 6.53 -7.85 -2.52
CA PHE A 108 5.57 -8.37 -3.48
C PHE A 108 6.04 -8.20 -4.93
N LYS A 109 5.89 -9.25 -5.74
CA LYS A 109 6.22 -9.23 -7.17
C LYS A 109 4.99 -8.83 -7.99
N GLN A 110 5.19 -7.98 -8.99
CA GLN A 110 4.09 -7.54 -9.89
C GLN A 110 3.36 -8.72 -10.56
N ASP A 111 4.11 -9.73 -11.02
CA ASP A 111 3.55 -10.88 -11.74
C ASP A 111 2.72 -11.83 -10.85
N TRP A 112 2.73 -11.62 -9.53
CA TRP A 112 1.85 -12.33 -8.60
C TRP A 112 0.43 -11.76 -8.57
N ILE A 113 0.21 -10.52 -9.02
CA ILE A 113 -1.14 -9.96 -9.07
C ILE A 113 -1.97 -10.73 -10.10
N LYS A 114 -3.08 -11.30 -9.65
CA LYS A 114 -4.14 -11.79 -10.54
C LYS A 114 -5.21 -10.73 -10.68
N TYR A 115 -5.77 -10.59 -11.88
CA TYR A 115 -6.85 -9.66 -12.17
C TYR A 115 -8.11 -10.42 -12.56
N TYR A 116 -9.27 -9.84 -12.23
CA TYR A 116 -10.57 -10.35 -12.66
C TYR A 116 -11.42 -9.21 -13.22
N ASP A 117 -12.27 -9.54 -14.21
CA ASP A 117 -13.23 -8.60 -14.80
C ASP A 117 -14.67 -8.94 -14.42
N ARG A 118 -14.96 -10.21 -14.12
CA ARG A 118 -16.26 -10.71 -13.65
C ARG A 118 -16.05 -11.74 -12.56
N LEU A 119 -16.95 -11.76 -11.58
CA LEU A 119 -16.94 -12.80 -10.56
C LEU A 119 -17.46 -14.11 -11.15
N PRO A 120 -16.84 -15.25 -10.80
CA PRO A 120 -17.44 -16.56 -11.04
C PRO A 120 -18.84 -16.66 -10.42
N HIS A 121 -19.75 -17.31 -11.15
CA HIS A 121 -21.09 -17.64 -10.69
C HIS A 121 -21.20 -19.16 -10.60
N TYR A 122 -21.83 -19.63 -9.54
CA TYR A 122 -21.95 -21.04 -9.21
C TYR A 122 -23.39 -21.33 -8.79
N GLU A 123 -23.91 -22.45 -9.24
CA GLU A 123 -25.22 -22.98 -8.84
C GLU A 123 -25.03 -24.39 -8.26
N ASP A 124 -25.88 -24.78 -7.33
CA ASP A 124 -25.96 -26.16 -6.85
C ASP A 124 -26.82 -27.05 -7.79
N ASP A 125 -26.99 -28.32 -7.45
CA ASP A 125 -27.76 -29.28 -8.25
C ASP A 125 -29.25 -28.90 -8.37
N ALA A 126 -29.76 -28.03 -7.49
CA ALA A 126 -31.12 -27.50 -7.51
C ALA A 126 -31.24 -26.19 -8.31
N GLY A 127 -30.13 -25.65 -8.82
CA GLY A 127 -30.08 -24.36 -9.52
C GLY A 127 -30.04 -23.16 -8.58
N GLU A 128 -29.79 -23.34 -7.27
CA GLU A 128 -29.67 -22.26 -6.32
C GLU A 128 -28.24 -21.67 -6.36
N THR A 129 -28.14 -20.34 -6.34
CA THR A 129 -26.83 -19.66 -6.38
C THR A 129 -26.04 -19.95 -5.12
N ILE A 130 -24.78 -20.38 -5.28
CA ILE A 130 -23.87 -20.59 -4.16
C ILE A 130 -23.27 -19.24 -3.77
N GLU A 131 -23.62 -18.78 -2.58
CA GLU A 131 -23.27 -17.45 -2.08
C GLU A 131 -21.78 -17.31 -1.73
N TRP A 132 -21.26 -16.11 -1.95
CA TRP A 132 -19.90 -15.71 -1.62
C TRP A 132 -19.80 -15.28 -0.14
N ASP A 133 -18.67 -15.57 0.51
CA ASP A 133 -18.41 -15.06 1.86
C ASP A 133 -17.65 -13.73 1.77
N PHE A 134 -18.34 -12.62 2.03
CA PHE A 134 -17.76 -11.28 2.03
C PHE A 134 -17.29 -10.86 3.43
N ARG A 135 -16.11 -10.23 3.52
CA ARG A 135 -15.58 -9.66 4.75
C ARG A 135 -14.97 -8.29 4.53
N ILE A 136 -14.90 -7.50 5.58
CA ILE A 136 -14.29 -6.16 5.56
C ILE A 136 -13.16 -6.11 6.60
N GLY A 137 -11.98 -5.68 6.16
CA GLY A 137 -10.86 -5.33 7.02
C GLY A 137 -10.69 -3.80 7.09
N ILE A 138 -10.32 -3.31 8.27
CA ILE A 138 -10.26 -1.87 8.56
C ILE A 138 -8.95 -1.56 9.30
N ASP A 139 -8.13 -0.66 8.73
CA ASP A 139 -7.00 -0.04 9.42
C ASP A 139 -7.33 1.41 9.81
N PRO A 140 -7.62 1.67 11.09
CA PRO A 140 -7.70 3.02 11.62
C PRO A 140 -6.26 3.54 11.83
N ALA A 141 -5.64 4.09 10.80
CA ALA A 141 -4.32 4.68 10.92
C ALA A 141 -4.39 6.00 11.73
N VAL A 142 -4.33 5.88 13.06
CA VAL A 142 -4.30 7.03 13.98
C VAL A 142 -2.94 7.71 13.89
N SER A 143 -2.89 8.92 13.35
CA SER A 143 -1.69 9.74 13.38
C SER A 143 -1.68 10.62 14.63
N LYS A 144 -0.50 10.86 15.23
CA LYS A 144 -0.35 11.75 16.40
C LYS A 144 -0.47 13.25 16.06
N LYS A 145 -0.98 13.64 14.88
CA LYS A 145 -1.04 15.04 14.44
C LYS A 145 -2.46 15.43 14.03
N ASP A 146 -2.85 16.60 14.53
CA ASP A 146 -4.20 17.11 14.77
C ASP A 146 -5.03 17.48 13.52
N SER A 147 -5.10 16.60 12.51
CA SER A 147 -6.07 16.75 11.42
C SER A 147 -6.44 15.38 10.91
N ALA A 148 -7.74 15.15 10.66
CA ALA A 148 -8.38 13.91 10.21
C ALA A 148 -7.43 12.73 9.87
N ASP A 149 -7.61 11.59 10.52
CA ASP A 149 -6.74 10.43 10.31
C ASP A 149 -7.01 9.76 8.95
N TYR A 150 -5.99 9.11 8.38
CA TYR A 150 -6.18 8.27 7.20
C TYR A 150 -6.94 7.01 7.63
N PHE A 151 -7.99 6.69 6.89
CA PHE A 151 -8.82 5.53 7.17
C PHE A 151 -8.92 4.66 5.92
N ALA A 152 -8.50 3.41 6.06
CA ALA A 152 -8.60 2.42 5.00
C ALA A 152 -9.61 1.33 5.37
N MET A 153 -10.49 1.00 4.42
CA MET A 153 -11.30 -0.21 4.46
C MET A 153 -11.09 -0.98 3.15
N ILE A 154 -11.10 -2.30 3.26
CA ILE A 154 -11.11 -3.16 2.08
C ILE A 154 -12.18 -4.23 2.24
N THR A 155 -12.98 -4.39 1.20
CA THR A 155 -13.96 -5.47 1.13
C THR A 155 -13.40 -6.57 0.24
N MET A 156 -13.38 -7.80 0.74
CA MET A 156 -12.97 -8.97 -0.03
C MET A 156 -14.07 -10.04 0.01
N GLY A 157 -14.26 -10.75 -1.09
CA GLY A 157 -15.10 -11.94 -1.13
C GLY A 157 -14.26 -13.20 -1.31
N ARG A 158 -14.64 -14.27 -0.61
CA ARG A 158 -14.07 -15.60 -0.79
C ARG A 158 -14.95 -16.40 -1.72
N ASP A 159 -14.35 -16.87 -2.80
CA ASP A 159 -14.98 -17.76 -3.75
C ASP A 159 -15.43 -19.04 -3.04
N PRO A 160 -16.71 -19.44 -3.15
CA PRO A 160 -17.24 -20.56 -2.38
C PRO A 160 -16.66 -21.91 -2.81
N VAL A 161 -16.12 -22.03 -4.03
CA VAL A 161 -15.58 -23.26 -4.58
C VAL A 161 -14.06 -23.29 -4.45
N THR A 162 -13.36 -22.33 -5.07
CA THR A 162 -11.89 -22.30 -5.14
C THR A 162 -11.24 -21.80 -3.85
N LYS A 163 -12.01 -21.12 -2.98
CA LYS A 163 -11.54 -20.45 -1.77
C LYS A 163 -10.57 -19.29 -2.01
N ASN A 164 -10.36 -18.90 -3.27
CA ASN A 164 -9.61 -17.71 -3.66
C ASN A 164 -10.31 -16.44 -3.16
N LEU A 165 -9.53 -15.38 -2.93
CA LEU A 165 -10.00 -14.11 -2.43
C LEU A 165 -10.02 -13.06 -3.54
N TYR A 166 -11.09 -12.27 -3.59
CA TYR A 166 -11.30 -11.24 -4.59
C TYR A 166 -11.52 -9.91 -3.89
N VAL A 167 -10.70 -8.91 -4.22
CA VAL A 167 -10.85 -7.55 -3.67
C VAL A 167 -12.01 -6.88 -4.38
N MET A 168 -13.12 -6.67 -3.66
CA MET A 168 -14.36 -6.11 -4.20
C MET A 168 -14.35 -4.58 -4.23
N ASP A 169 -13.87 -3.97 -3.14
CA ASP A 169 -13.89 -2.52 -2.91
C ASP A 169 -12.68 -2.10 -2.07
N VAL A 170 -12.16 -0.91 -2.38
CA VAL A 170 -11.05 -0.27 -1.68
C VAL A 170 -11.49 1.14 -1.35
N TYR A 171 -11.54 1.44 -0.05
CA TYR A 171 -11.84 2.76 0.47
C TYR A 171 -10.61 3.29 1.19
N ARG A 172 -10.09 4.44 0.76
CA ARG A 172 -9.05 5.19 1.48
C ARG A 172 -9.38 6.67 1.47
N LYS A 173 -9.73 7.22 2.63
CA LYS A 173 -10.04 8.66 2.75
C LYS A 173 -9.66 9.22 4.10
N ARG A 174 -9.45 10.53 4.09
CA ARG A 174 -9.30 11.38 5.26
C ARG A 174 -10.63 12.10 5.52
N ALA A 175 -11.40 11.66 6.52
CA ALA A 175 -12.73 12.21 6.80
C ALA A 175 -13.08 12.13 8.30
N SER A 176 -14.30 12.55 8.67
CA SER A 176 -14.80 12.40 10.04
C SER A 176 -15.23 10.95 10.31
N VAL A 177 -15.31 10.57 11.59
CA VAL A 177 -15.74 9.23 12.00
C VAL A 177 -17.16 8.92 11.51
N GLU A 178 -18.05 9.91 11.48
CA GLU A 178 -19.42 9.75 10.96
C GLU A 178 -19.43 9.43 9.47
N HIS A 179 -18.53 10.04 8.68
CA HIS A 179 -18.39 9.74 7.26
C HIS A 179 -17.84 8.32 7.04
N HIS A 180 -16.88 7.89 7.86
CA HIS A 180 -16.38 6.52 7.83
C HIS A 180 -17.47 5.50 8.19
N ALA A 181 -18.26 5.78 9.24
CA ALA A 181 -19.38 4.92 9.63
C ALA A 181 -20.44 4.82 8.52
N ALA A 182 -20.80 5.94 7.89
CA ALA A 182 -21.74 5.94 6.76
C ALA A 182 -21.21 5.12 5.57
N SER A 183 -19.93 5.29 5.24
CA SER A 183 -19.28 4.54 4.15
C SER A 183 -19.24 3.04 4.42
N LEU A 184 -18.99 2.64 5.68
CA LEU A 184 -19.02 1.24 6.08
C LEU A 184 -20.43 0.65 5.98
N ILE A 185 -21.47 1.42 6.31
CA ILE A 185 -22.87 0.97 6.13
C ILE A 185 -23.21 0.79 4.65
N ASP A 186 -22.73 1.67 3.77
CA ASP A 186 -22.96 1.52 2.33
C ASP A 186 -22.26 0.28 1.77
N LEU A 187 -21.05 -0.04 2.25
CA LEU A 187 -20.37 -1.30 1.94
C LEU A 187 -21.12 -2.51 2.52
N TYR A 188 -21.64 -2.40 3.74
CA TYR A 188 -22.42 -3.46 4.38
C TYR A 188 -23.71 -3.76 3.60
N LEU A 189 -24.43 -2.73 3.18
CA LEU A 189 -25.64 -2.87 2.37
C LEU A 189 -25.37 -3.45 0.98
N ARG A 190 -24.19 -3.17 0.41
CA ARG A 190 -23.81 -3.65 -0.92
C ARG A 190 -23.38 -5.12 -0.92
N TYR A 191 -22.65 -5.56 0.11
CA TYR A 191 -21.99 -6.87 0.11
C TYR A 191 -22.44 -7.81 1.22
N THR A 192 -23.28 -7.34 2.16
CA THR A 192 -23.76 -8.11 3.31
C THR A 192 -22.68 -8.95 3.97
N PRO A 193 -21.54 -8.34 4.38
CA PRO A 193 -20.37 -9.07 4.84
C PRO A 193 -20.68 -9.86 6.11
N SER A 194 -20.23 -11.11 6.16
CA SER A 194 -20.35 -11.98 7.33
C SER A 194 -19.52 -11.49 8.52
N LYS A 195 -18.48 -10.69 8.25
CA LYS A 195 -17.55 -10.18 9.27
C LYS A 195 -16.95 -8.83 8.89
N VAL A 196 -16.93 -7.91 9.86
CA VAL A 196 -16.17 -6.66 9.82
C VAL A 196 -15.13 -6.67 10.93
N THR A 197 -13.85 -6.50 10.59
CA THR A 197 -12.72 -6.62 11.52
C THR A 197 -11.97 -5.29 11.64
N VAL A 198 -11.79 -4.82 12.87
CA VAL A 198 -11.10 -3.56 13.21
C VAL A 198 -10.02 -3.85 14.26
N GLU A 199 -8.81 -3.33 14.05
CA GLU A 199 -7.64 -3.67 14.88
C GLU A 199 -7.53 -2.87 16.20
N THR A 200 -8.01 -1.61 16.24
CA THR A 200 -7.82 -0.73 17.40
C THR A 200 -9.05 -0.69 18.31
N ILE A 201 -8.91 -1.08 19.58
CA ILE A 201 -10.00 -1.11 20.59
C ILE A 201 -10.63 0.28 20.80
N ALA A 202 -9.81 1.33 20.94
CA ALA A 202 -10.32 2.69 21.16
C ALA A 202 -11.13 3.18 19.95
N PHE A 203 -10.59 2.98 18.74
CA PHE A 203 -11.29 3.33 17.51
C PHE A 203 -12.56 2.49 17.31
N GLN A 204 -12.53 1.21 17.69
CA GLN A 204 -13.70 0.34 17.64
C GLN A 204 -14.85 0.88 18.50
N GLN A 205 -14.58 1.45 19.68
CA GLN A 205 -15.63 2.06 20.52
C GLN A 205 -16.24 3.28 19.83
N VAL A 206 -15.43 4.22 19.36
CA VAL A 206 -15.91 5.45 18.70
C VAL A 206 -16.64 5.13 17.39
N LEU A 207 -16.09 4.22 16.59
CA LEU A 207 -16.72 3.77 15.35
C LEU A 207 -18.04 3.05 15.64
N LYS A 208 -18.11 2.23 16.70
CA LYS A 208 -19.34 1.52 17.08
C LYS A 208 -20.47 2.49 17.42
N GLU A 209 -20.21 3.55 18.18
CA GLU A 209 -21.23 4.56 18.48
C GLU A 209 -21.75 5.26 17.21
N ALA A 210 -20.84 5.65 16.32
CA ALA A 210 -21.21 6.27 15.04
C ALA A 210 -21.98 5.30 14.12
N LEU A 211 -21.57 4.02 14.10
CA LEU A 211 -22.24 2.96 13.35
C LEU A 211 -23.62 2.66 13.88
N GLU A 212 -23.81 2.54 15.19
CA GLU A 212 -25.13 2.30 15.79
C GLU A 212 -26.09 3.43 15.46
N LYS A 213 -25.64 4.69 15.53
CA LYS A 213 -26.42 5.86 15.14
C LYS A 213 -26.83 5.81 13.67
N ALA A 214 -25.88 5.53 12.77
CA ALA A 214 -26.12 5.51 11.34
C ALA A 214 -26.91 4.26 10.88
N ALA A 215 -26.71 3.11 11.52
CA ALA A 215 -27.44 1.88 11.27
C ALA A 215 -28.88 1.97 11.78
N LYS A 216 -29.12 2.57 12.96
CA LYS A 216 -30.47 2.86 13.48
C LYS A 216 -31.25 3.77 12.53
N ALA A 217 -30.60 4.76 11.93
CA ALA A 217 -31.23 5.62 10.92
C ALA A 217 -31.67 4.85 9.65
N LYS A 218 -31.06 3.69 9.37
CA LYS A 218 -31.40 2.81 8.25
C LYS A 218 -32.12 1.51 8.64
N GLY A 219 -32.42 1.29 9.93
CA GLY A 219 -33.07 0.07 10.43
C GLY A 219 -32.22 -1.21 10.39
N ILE A 220 -30.89 -1.11 10.48
CA ILE A 220 -29.94 -2.23 10.33
C ILE A 220 -29.31 -2.60 11.68
N TYR A 221 -29.07 -3.90 11.92
CA TYR A 221 -28.24 -4.39 13.04
C TYR A 221 -26.92 -4.98 12.50
N LEU A 222 -25.78 -4.55 13.05
CA LEU A 222 -24.45 -4.90 12.54
C LEU A 222 -23.73 -5.93 13.42
N PRO A 223 -23.22 -7.04 12.85
CA PRO A 223 -22.36 -7.99 13.57
C PRO A 223 -20.91 -7.48 13.63
N THR A 224 -20.49 -6.87 14.74
CA THR A 224 -19.12 -6.35 14.92
C THR A 224 -18.29 -7.20 15.89
N LYS A 225 -17.02 -7.48 15.54
CA LYS A 225 -16.06 -8.15 16.43
C LYS A 225 -14.73 -7.39 16.44
N GLY A 226 -14.25 -7.09 17.63
CA GLY A 226 -12.93 -6.51 17.85
C GLY A 226 -11.83 -7.55 17.83
N ILE A 227 -10.67 -7.18 17.31
CA ILE A 227 -9.43 -7.96 17.49
C ILE A 227 -8.42 -7.11 18.28
N LYS A 228 -7.46 -7.77 18.94
CA LYS A 228 -6.39 -7.06 19.63
C LYS A 228 -5.32 -6.64 18.63
N PRO A 229 -4.74 -5.44 18.79
CA PRO A 229 -3.71 -4.96 17.89
C PRO A 229 -2.46 -5.83 17.95
N HIS A 230 -1.91 -6.13 16.78
CA HIS A 230 -0.64 -6.83 16.63
C HIS A 230 0.52 -5.83 16.60
N LYS A 231 1.66 -6.23 17.16
CA LYS A 231 2.78 -5.31 17.41
C LYS A 231 3.67 -5.03 16.18
N ASP A 232 3.59 -5.82 15.11
CA ASP A 232 4.49 -5.69 13.96
C ASP A 232 3.75 -5.75 12.61
N LYS A 233 3.42 -4.57 12.07
CA LYS A 233 2.74 -4.40 10.78
C LYS A 233 3.52 -5.01 9.61
N ARG A 234 4.86 -4.90 9.63
CA ARG A 234 5.71 -5.43 8.54
C ARG A 234 5.65 -6.95 8.46
N LEU A 235 5.80 -7.60 9.61
CA LEU A 235 5.68 -9.06 9.67
C LEU A 235 4.27 -9.53 9.27
N ARG A 236 3.23 -8.78 9.65
CA ARG A 236 1.84 -9.06 9.27
C ARG A 236 1.64 -8.96 7.76
N ILE A 237 1.93 -7.82 7.17
CA ILE A 237 1.78 -7.61 5.71
C ILE A 237 2.64 -8.62 4.94
N GLY A 238 3.84 -8.94 5.42
CA GLY A 238 4.69 -10.00 4.83
C GLY A 238 4.02 -11.37 4.72
N LYS A 239 3.05 -11.71 5.60
CA LYS A 239 2.28 -12.98 5.49
C LYS A 239 1.42 -13.05 4.23
N LEU A 240 1.10 -11.90 3.61
CA LEU A 240 0.36 -11.87 2.35
C LEU A 240 1.18 -12.39 1.17
N GLN A 241 2.51 -12.47 1.27
CA GLN A 241 3.36 -12.96 0.18
C GLN A 241 2.94 -14.36 -0.28
N ALA A 242 2.72 -15.27 0.67
CA ALA A 242 2.40 -16.66 0.38
C ALA A 242 1.10 -16.84 -0.45
N PRO A 243 -0.06 -16.26 -0.07
CA PRO A 243 -1.27 -16.36 -0.91
C PRO A 243 -1.16 -15.61 -2.24
N PHE A 244 -0.40 -14.51 -2.33
CA PHE A 244 -0.14 -13.86 -3.62
C PHE A 244 0.72 -14.71 -4.55
N GLU A 245 1.79 -15.31 -4.04
CA GLU A 245 2.67 -16.20 -4.80
C GLU A 245 1.93 -17.42 -5.35
N ARG A 246 0.96 -17.95 -4.57
CA ARG A 246 0.07 -19.03 -5.03
C ARG A 246 -1.02 -18.59 -6.01
N GLY A 247 -1.16 -17.30 -6.27
CA GLY A 247 -2.19 -16.76 -7.17
C GLY A 247 -3.60 -16.87 -6.61
N GLU A 248 -3.76 -16.81 -5.28
CA GLU A 248 -5.04 -16.98 -4.59
C GLU A 248 -5.80 -15.65 -4.41
N ILE A 249 -5.18 -14.51 -4.74
CA ILE A 249 -5.78 -13.19 -4.54
C ILE A 249 -5.91 -12.42 -5.85
N TYR A 250 -7.13 -11.93 -6.11
CA TYR A 250 -7.53 -11.29 -7.34
C TYR A 250 -7.93 -9.83 -7.10
N PHE A 251 -7.39 -8.93 -7.92
CA PHE A 251 -7.66 -7.50 -7.89
C PHE A 251 -8.54 -7.08 -9.07
N ARG A 252 -9.25 -5.97 -8.91
CA ARG A 252 -9.78 -5.22 -10.06
C ARG A 252 -8.73 -4.25 -10.58
N ARG A 253 -8.71 -4.05 -11.89
CA ARG A 253 -7.72 -3.17 -12.55
C ARG A 253 -7.83 -1.69 -12.16
N ASP A 254 -8.98 -1.28 -11.63
CA ASP A 254 -9.26 0.10 -11.25
C ASP A 254 -8.89 0.44 -9.79
N GLN A 255 -8.46 -0.55 -9.00
CA GLN A 255 -8.00 -0.39 -7.61
C GLN A 255 -6.58 0.17 -7.54
N LYS A 256 -6.39 1.39 -8.07
CA LYS A 256 -5.07 2.00 -8.25
C LYS A 256 -4.29 2.20 -6.96
N GLU A 257 -4.99 2.56 -5.87
CA GLU A 257 -4.38 2.81 -4.56
C GLU A 257 -3.76 1.54 -3.99
N LEU A 258 -4.53 0.44 -3.96
CA LEU A 258 -4.03 -0.88 -3.54
C LEU A 258 -2.87 -1.36 -4.42
N ILE A 259 -3.01 -1.26 -5.75
CA ILE A 259 -1.95 -1.67 -6.69
C ILE A 259 -0.68 -0.86 -6.44
N GLU A 260 -0.79 0.45 -6.20
CA GLU A 260 0.35 1.30 -5.91
C GLU A 260 1.04 0.91 -4.59
N GLU A 261 0.29 0.76 -3.50
CA GLU A 261 0.87 0.33 -2.22
C GLU A 261 1.55 -1.03 -2.35
N TYR A 262 0.87 -2.01 -2.95
CA TYR A 262 1.42 -3.34 -3.25
C TYR A 262 2.75 -3.28 -4.00
N SER A 263 2.82 -2.44 -5.02
CA SER A 263 3.98 -2.34 -5.91
C SER A 263 5.20 -1.69 -5.28
N LEU A 264 4.98 -0.83 -4.29
CA LEU A 264 6.02 -0.01 -3.69
C LEU A 264 6.42 -0.50 -2.29
N TYR A 265 5.65 -1.42 -1.70
CA TYR A 265 5.92 -1.94 -0.36
C TYR A 265 7.26 -2.72 -0.30
N PRO A 266 8.10 -2.48 0.74
CA PRO A 266 7.86 -1.71 1.96
C PRO A 266 8.20 -0.21 1.89
N SER A 267 8.58 0.30 0.72
CA SER A 267 9.07 1.67 0.49
C SER A 267 7.97 2.66 0.09
N VAL A 268 6.73 2.43 0.55
CA VAL A 268 5.57 3.30 0.31
C VAL A 268 5.43 4.33 1.44
N ASP A 269 4.94 5.54 1.12
CA ASP A 269 4.71 6.60 2.12
C ASP A 269 3.59 6.25 3.11
N HIS A 270 2.63 5.44 2.66
CA HIS A 270 1.50 4.96 3.43
C HIS A 270 1.13 3.54 2.96
N GLU A 271 0.95 2.63 3.92
CA GLU A 271 0.58 1.23 3.70
C GLU A 271 -0.83 0.88 4.21
N ASP A 272 -1.67 1.88 4.42
CA ASP A 272 -2.98 1.75 5.11
C ASP A 272 -3.89 0.70 4.44
N VAL A 273 -3.90 0.63 3.09
CA VAL A 273 -4.76 -0.31 2.35
C VAL A 273 -4.20 -1.72 2.42
N LEU A 274 -2.88 -1.90 2.31
CA LEU A 274 -2.24 -3.19 2.51
C LEU A 274 -2.44 -3.72 3.94
N ASP A 275 -2.42 -2.84 4.93
CA ASP A 275 -2.67 -3.22 6.33
C ASP A 275 -4.13 -3.65 6.53
N ALA A 276 -5.09 -2.88 6.01
CA ALA A 276 -6.50 -3.25 6.00
C ALA A 276 -6.74 -4.59 5.25
N MET A 277 -5.99 -4.84 4.17
CA MET A 277 -6.02 -6.09 3.42
C MET A 277 -5.52 -7.27 4.24
N GLU A 278 -4.42 -7.09 4.96
CA GLU A 278 -3.90 -8.11 5.85
C GLU A 278 -4.92 -8.48 6.93
N ILE A 279 -5.55 -7.49 7.57
CA ILE A 279 -6.61 -7.68 8.56
C ILE A 279 -7.78 -8.46 7.95
N CYS A 280 -8.19 -8.11 6.73
CA CYS A 280 -9.28 -8.79 6.03
C CYS A 280 -8.93 -10.27 5.74
N VAL A 281 -7.74 -10.52 5.18
CA VAL A 281 -7.26 -11.87 4.84
C VAL A 281 -7.11 -12.74 6.09
N ASP A 282 -6.56 -12.20 7.18
CA ASP A 282 -6.44 -12.92 8.44
C ASP A 282 -7.83 -13.28 9.01
N SER A 283 -8.79 -12.38 8.83
CA SER A 283 -10.16 -12.63 9.28
C SER A 283 -10.77 -13.89 8.67
N PHE A 284 -10.40 -14.28 7.44
CA PHE A 284 -10.87 -15.52 6.76
C PHE A 284 -10.25 -16.81 7.33
N LYS A 285 -9.14 -16.73 8.07
CA LYS A 285 -8.45 -17.88 8.66
C LYS A 285 -9.01 -18.28 10.03
N SER A 286 -9.57 -17.33 10.77
CA SER A 286 -10.15 -17.60 12.09
C SER A 286 -11.44 -18.42 11.94
N THR A 287 -11.40 -19.71 12.27
CA THR A 287 -12.54 -20.65 12.27
C THR A 287 -13.43 -20.56 13.52
N ASP A 288 -13.23 -19.59 14.40
CA ASP A 288 -14.01 -19.48 15.65
C ASP A 288 -15.40 -18.89 15.40
N PHE A 289 -16.34 -19.76 15.03
CA PHE A 289 -17.77 -19.58 15.24
C PHE A 289 -18.27 -20.64 16.23
N LEU A 290 -18.45 -20.23 17.48
CA LEU A 290 -19.60 -20.67 18.25
C LEU A 290 -20.72 -19.69 17.90
N GLY A 291 -21.58 -20.08 16.97
CA GLY A 291 -22.89 -19.47 16.86
C GLY A 291 -23.63 -19.75 18.16
N ILE A 292 -24.16 -18.72 18.79
CA ILE A 292 -25.26 -18.88 19.72
C ILE A 292 -26.40 -18.05 19.15
N VAL A 293 -27.49 -18.78 18.92
CA VAL A 293 -28.84 -18.34 18.58
C VAL A 293 -29.33 -17.27 19.55
#